data_AF-A0A1I8EUJ1-F1
#
_entry.id   AF-A0A1I8EUJ1-F1
#
_cell.length_a   1.000
_cell.length_b   1.000
_cell.length_c   1.000
_cell.angle_alpha   90.00
_cell.angle_beta   90.00
_cell.angle_gamma   90.00
#
_symmetry.space_group_name_H-M   'P 1'
#
loop_
_entity.id
_entity.type
_entity.pdbx_description
1 polymer ?
#
loop_
_entity_poly.entity_id
_entity_poly.type
_entity_poly.pdbx_seq_one_letter_code
_entity_poly.pdbx_strand_id
1 'polypeptide(L)'
;MDVVKSGFSFIKVRLQRRHRKKFRNCLRNLFFVIHHIFVEYGWLILGILTVFHFVYKKFILSFYQDIQQRKELERRKKFDAELQEAYGDRIRIAREKAQQELNNKVVEAYKHLKVKKQKYLQGIMTSSRMSNVNIDPYTFVTNLTKSTPVVVFSKSYCPYCKNAKRALSTFRMRDDLYKIIELDEREDCDKIQDILLQLTGARSVPRVFIGGKCIGGSDDTVAAQKDGRLEKLLKEAGTSRF
;
A
#
# COMPACT_ATOMS: atom_id res chain seq x y z
N MET A 1 -60.86 -82.46 -61.71
CA MET A 1 -60.54 -81.01 -61.79
C MET A 1 -59.24 -80.70 -61.03
N ASP A 2 -58.30 -81.67 -60.95
CA ASP A 2 -57.31 -81.70 -59.85
C ASP A 2 -55.85 -81.66 -60.30
N VAL A 3 -55.58 -81.73 -61.61
CA VAL A 3 -54.21 -81.61 -62.14
C VAL A 3 -53.75 -80.15 -62.22
N VAL A 4 -54.68 -79.19 -62.37
CA VAL A 4 -54.37 -77.76 -62.53
C VAL A 4 -54.01 -77.08 -61.19
N LYS A 5 -54.57 -77.57 -60.06
CA LYS A 5 -54.31 -77.00 -58.72
C LYS A 5 -52.90 -77.28 -58.19
N SER A 6 -52.32 -78.44 -58.53
CA SER A 6 -50.98 -78.86 -58.04
C SER A 6 -49.83 -78.11 -58.74
N GLY A 7 -49.95 -77.80 -60.03
CA GLY A 7 -48.96 -77.00 -60.77
C GLY A 7 -48.88 -75.54 -60.29
N PHE A 8 -50.03 -74.94 -59.96
CA PHE A 8 -50.10 -73.56 -59.47
C PHE A 8 -49.43 -73.36 -58.10
N SER A 9 -49.55 -74.35 -57.21
CA SER A 9 -48.91 -74.31 -55.89
C SER A 9 -47.37 -74.35 -56.00
N PHE A 10 -46.84 -75.19 -56.90
CA PHE A 10 -45.39 -75.33 -57.10
C PHE A 10 -44.75 -74.08 -57.72
N ILE A 11 -45.44 -73.43 -58.67
CA ILE A 11 -44.99 -72.18 -59.30
C ILE A 11 -45.00 -71.02 -58.29
N LYS A 12 -46.03 -70.92 -57.44
CA LYS A 12 -46.17 -69.87 -56.43
C LYS A 12 -45.07 -69.95 -55.36
N VAL A 13 -44.72 -71.17 -54.90
CA VAL A 13 -43.60 -71.39 -53.96
C VAL A 13 -42.25 -71.04 -54.59
N ARG A 14 -42.04 -71.36 -55.88
CA ARG A 14 -40.77 -71.08 -56.58
C ARG A 14 -40.59 -69.59 -56.87
N LEU A 15 -41.66 -68.86 -57.22
CA LEU A 15 -41.66 -67.40 -57.36
C LEU A 15 -41.36 -66.70 -56.03
N GLN A 16 -41.99 -67.13 -54.93
CA GLN A 16 -41.76 -66.56 -53.60
C GLN A 16 -40.31 -66.75 -53.12
N ARG A 17 -39.70 -67.92 -53.39
CA ARG A 17 -38.29 -68.18 -53.05
C ARG A 17 -37.34 -67.34 -53.91
N ARG A 18 -37.65 -67.10 -55.19
CA ARG A 18 -36.85 -66.26 -56.09
C ARG A 18 -36.92 -64.78 -55.69
N HIS A 19 -38.10 -64.28 -55.31
CA HIS A 19 -38.25 -62.92 -54.74
C HIS A 19 -37.51 -62.73 -53.42
N ARG A 20 -37.60 -63.70 -52.49
CA ARG A 20 -36.85 -63.64 -51.21
C ARG A 20 -35.33 -63.70 -51.41
N LYS A 21 -34.82 -64.42 -52.42
CA LYS A 21 -33.38 -64.40 -52.76
C LYS A 21 -32.97 -63.06 -53.38
N LYS A 22 -33.78 -62.50 -54.30
CA LYS A 22 -33.52 -61.18 -54.90
C LYS A 22 -33.55 -60.05 -53.86
N PHE A 23 -34.50 -60.09 -52.92
CA PHE A 23 -34.59 -59.14 -51.82
C PHE A 23 -33.39 -59.25 -50.85
N ARG A 24 -33.00 -60.47 -50.45
CA ARG A 24 -31.80 -60.68 -49.61
C ARG A 24 -30.52 -60.21 -50.29
N ASN A 25 -30.37 -60.45 -51.60
CA ASN A 25 -29.21 -59.96 -52.35
C ASN A 25 -29.22 -58.43 -52.47
N CYS A 26 -30.39 -57.80 -52.64
CA CYS A 26 -30.53 -56.35 -52.65
C CYS A 26 -30.16 -55.73 -51.29
N LEU A 27 -30.65 -56.32 -50.19
CA LEU A 27 -30.31 -55.89 -48.82
C LEU A 27 -28.82 -56.06 -48.51
N ARG A 28 -28.22 -57.17 -48.97
CA ARG A 28 -26.79 -57.43 -48.78
C ARG A 28 -25.93 -56.45 -49.57
N ASN A 29 -26.33 -56.09 -50.79
CA ASN A 29 -25.63 -55.08 -51.59
C ASN A 29 -25.77 -53.69 -50.97
N LEU A 30 -26.97 -53.34 -50.47
CA LEU A 30 -27.20 -52.09 -49.76
C LEU A 30 -26.34 -52.01 -48.48
N PHE A 31 -26.28 -53.09 -47.69
CA PHE A 31 -25.43 -53.16 -46.52
C PHE A 31 -23.95 -52.99 -46.87
N PHE A 32 -23.49 -53.60 -47.96
CA PHE A 32 -22.09 -53.47 -48.39
C PHE A 32 -21.75 -52.04 -48.83
N VAL A 33 -22.65 -51.38 -49.57
CA VAL A 33 -22.49 -49.98 -49.99
C VAL A 33 -22.46 -49.05 -48.78
N ILE A 34 -23.39 -49.22 -47.83
CA ILE A 34 -23.42 -48.43 -46.60
C ILE A 34 -22.16 -48.67 -45.76
N HIS A 35 -21.74 -49.92 -45.59
CA HIS A 35 -20.53 -50.25 -44.85
C HIS A 35 -19.27 -49.64 -45.50
N HIS A 36 -19.16 -49.66 -46.83
CA HIS A 36 -18.05 -49.02 -47.54
C HIS A 36 -18.02 -47.51 -47.31
N ILE A 37 -19.18 -46.84 -47.38
CA ILE A 37 -19.29 -45.40 -47.11
C ILE A 37 -18.89 -45.08 -45.66
N PHE A 38 -19.32 -45.89 -44.69
CA PHE A 38 -18.94 -45.71 -43.29
C PHE A 38 -17.44 -45.94 -43.05
N VAL A 39 -16.83 -46.89 -43.74
CA VAL A 39 -15.39 -47.17 -43.62
C VAL A 39 -14.55 -46.07 -44.27
N GLU A 40 -14.95 -45.56 -45.43
CA GLU A 40 -14.20 -44.52 -46.15
C GLU A 40 -14.39 -43.12 -45.54
N TYR A 41 -15.62 -42.75 -45.16
CA TYR A 41 -15.96 -41.39 -44.74
C TYR A 41 -16.25 -41.24 -43.24
N GLY A 42 -16.37 -42.35 -42.49
CA GLY A 42 -16.69 -42.31 -41.06
C GLY A 42 -15.69 -41.50 -40.23
N TRP A 43 -14.40 -41.58 -40.57
CA TRP A 43 -13.34 -40.80 -39.92
C TRP A 43 -13.46 -39.30 -40.17
N LEU A 44 -13.92 -38.88 -41.36
CA LEU A 44 -14.12 -37.46 -41.68
C LEU A 44 -15.30 -36.88 -40.90
N ILE A 45 -16.41 -37.63 -40.80
CA ILE A 45 -17.58 -37.22 -40.03
C ILE A 45 -17.23 -37.12 -38.54
N LEU A 46 -16.50 -38.10 -38.00
CA LEU A 46 -16.02 -38.08 -36.61
C LEU A 46 -15.05 -36.91 -36.35
N GLY A 47 -14.16 -36.63 -37.30
CA GLY A 47 -13.26 -35.48 -37.24
C GLY A 47 -14.02 -34.15 -37.20
N ILE A 48 -15.04 -33.97 -38.04
CA ILE A 48 -15.84 -32.73 -38.05
C ILE A 48 -16.62 -32.57 -36.74
N LEU A 49 -17.24 -33.65 -36.24
CA LEU A 49 -17.99 -33.62 -34.99
C LEU A 49 -17.11 -33.33 -33.77
N THR A 50 -15.89 -33.89 -33.74
CA THR A 50 -14.93 -33.64 -32.66
C THR A 50 -14.40 -32.21 -32.68
N VAL A 51 -14.06 -31.66 -33.85
CA VAL A 51 -13.68 -30.25 -34.00
C VAL A 51 -14.85 -29.33 -33.63
N PHE A 52 -16.06 -29.61 -34.10
CA PHE A 52 -17.25 -28.83 -33.76
C PHE A 52 -17.52 -28.86 -32.25
N HIS A 53 -17.47 -30.02 -31.62
CA HIS A 53 -17.62 -30.16 -30.17
C HIS A 53 -16.53 -29.39 -29.41
N PHE A 54 -15.27 -29.47 -29.86
CA PHE A 54 -14.16 -28.73 -29.24
C PHE A 54 -14.35 -27.21 -29.36
N VAL A 55 -14.72 -26.73 -30.55
CA VAL A 55 -14.99 -25.30 -30.79
C VAL A 55 -16.20 -24.83 -29.98
N TYR A 56 -17.29 -25.60 -29.99
CA TYR A 56 -18.50 -25.28 -29.23
C TYR A 56 -18.22 -25.23 -27.72
N LYS A 57 -17.52 -26.24 -27.18
CA LYS A 57 -17.18 -26.30 -25.76
C LYS A 57 -16.19 -25.23 -25.35
N LYS A 58 -15.19 -24.93 -26.17
CA LYS A 58 -14.15 -23.95 -25.82
C LYS A 58 -14.63 -22.52 -25.96
N PHE A 59 -15.40 -22.21 -26.99
CA PHE A 59 -15.79 -20.82 -27.28
C PHE A 59 -17.20 -20.50 -26.81
N ILE A 60 -18.21 -21.29 -27.18
CA ILE A 60 -19.61 -20.96 -26.92
C ILE A 60 -19.95 -21.14 -25.43
N LEU A 61 -19.51 -22.24 -24.80
CA LEU A 61 -19.77 -22.47 -23.38
C LEU A 61 -19.02 -21.47 -22.49
N SER A 62 -17.76 -21.16 -22.82
CA SER A 62 -16.97 -20.16 -22.08
C SER A 62 -17.60 -18.77 -22.19
N PHE A 63 -18.07 -18.39 -23.38
CA PHE A 63 -18.74 -17.11 -23.60
C PHE A 63 -20.06 -17.02 -22.83
N TYR A 64 -20.83 -18.12 -22.81
CA TYR A 64 -22.08 -18.18 -22.03
C TYR A 64 -21.82 -18.03 -20.53
N GLN A 65 -20.79 -18.69 -20.00
CA GLN A 65 -20.38 -18.57 -18.59
C GLN A 65 -19.92 -17.15 -18.26
N ASP A 66 -19.11 -16.51 -19.12
CA ASP A 66 -18.66 -15.12 -18.93
C ASP A 66 -19.84 -14.14 -18.87
N ILE A 67 -20.85 -14.31 -19.73
CA ILE A 67 -22.06 -13.48 -19.70
C ILE A 67 -22.80 -13.62 -18.37
N GLN A 68 -22.95 -14.85 -17.85
CA GLN A 68 -23.64 -15.07 -16.59
C GLN A 68 -22.86 -14.44 -15.42
N GLN A 69 -21.54 -14.62 -15.40
CA GLN A 69 -20.67 -14.02 -14.38
C GLN A 69 -20.74 -12.48 -14.39
N ARG A 70 -20.76 -11.84 -15.57
CA ARG A 70 -20.91 -10.39 -15.69
C ARG A 70 -22.23 -9.89 -15.11
N LYS A 71 -23.34 -10.57 -15.42
CA LYS A 71 -24.66 -10.22 -14.87
C LYS A 71 -24.71 -10.39 -13.35
N GLU A 72 -24.05 -11.39 -12.80
CA GLU A 72 -23.93 -11.56 -11.35
C GLU A 72 -23.07 -10.47 -10.71
N LEU A 73 -21.95 -10.13 -11.33
CA LEU A 73 -21.07 -9.06 -10.85
C LEU A 73 -21.78 -7.70 -10.85
N GLU A 74 -22.52 -7.38 -11.90
CA GLU A 74 -23.31 -6.15 -11.97
C GLU A 74 -24.37 -6.09 -10.88
N ARG A 75 -25.07 -7.20 -10.60
CA ARG A 75 -26.03 -7.28 -9.49
C ARG A 75 -25.36 -7.08 -8.13
N ARG A 76 -24.19 -7.69 -7.91
CA ARG A 76 -23.40 -7.49 -6.67
C ARG A 76 -22.97 -6.04 -6.53
N LYS A 77 -22.39 -5.44 -7.58
CA LYS A 77 -21.98 -4.02 -7.59
C LYS A 77 -23.15 -3.09 -7.30
N LYS A 78 -24.32 -3.37 -7.88
CA LYS A 78 -25.54 -2.57 -7.64
C LYS A 78 -25.98 -2.68 -6.18
N PHE A 79 -26.00 -3.88 -5.62
CA PHE A 79 -26.33 -4.10 -4.21
C PHE A 79 -25.33 -3.42 -3.26
N ASP A 80 -24.03 -3.52 -3.54
CA ASP A 80 -22.99 -2.85 -2.75
C ASP A 80 -23.13 -1.31 -2.82
N ALA A 81 -23.45 -0.77 -3.99
CA ALA A 81 -23.71 0.65 -4.18
C ALA A 81 -24.94 1.11 -3.40
N GLU A 82 -26.04 0.36 -3.44
CA GLU A 82 -27.26 0.65 -2.66
C GLU A 82 -27.00 0.60 -1.15
N LEU A 83 -26.21 -0.38 -0.67
CA LEU A 83 -25.78 -0.44 0.73
C LEU A 83 -24.93 0.77 1.12
N GLN A 84 -23.98 1.14 0.26
CA GLN A 84 -23.12 2.29 0.49
C GLN A 84 -23.91 3.60 0.46
N GLU A 85 -24.92 3.73 -0.39
CA GLU A 85 -25.81 4.90 -0.41
C GLU A 85 -26.70 4.94 0.84
N ALA A 86 -27.29 3.82 1.24
CA ALA A 86 -28.17 3.75 2.40
C ALA A 86 -27.46 3.98 3.74
N TYR A 87 -26.22 3.50 3.87
CA TYR A 87 -25.49 3.50 5.15
C TYR A 87 -24.21 4.35 5.16
N GLY A 88 -23.69 4.75 4.00
CA GLY A 88 -22.40 5.45 3.89
C GLY A 88 -22.36 6.75 4.68
N ASP A 89 -23.42 7.56 4.58
CA ASP A 89 -23.51 8.81 5.34
C ASP A 89 -23.60 8.58 6.84
N ARG A 90 -24.34 7.56 7.29
CA ARG A 90 -24.43 7.22 8.72
C ARG A 90 -23.08 6.79 9.28
N ILE A 91 -22.35 5.96 8.54
CA ILE A 91 -21.00 5.50 8.93
C ILE A 91 -20.03 6.68 8.94
N ARG A 92 -20.08 7.55 7.93
CA ARG A 92 -19.26 8.77 7.85
C ARG A 92 -19.51 9.69 9.02
N ILE A 93 -20.77 10.03 9.29
CA ILE A 93 -21.18 10.90 10.40
C ILE A 93 -20.79 10.29 11.75
N ALA A 94 -20.99 8.98 11.95
CA ALA A 94 -20.60 8.30 13.18
C ALA A 94 -19.09 8.37 13.41
N ARG A 95 -18.28 8.14 12.36
CA ARG A 95 -16.82 8.26 12.42
C ARG A 95 -16.38 9.69 12.71
N GLU A 96 -16.97 10.67 12.04
CA GLU A 96 -16.66 12.09 12.25
C GLU A 96 -16.99 12.53 13.68
N LYS A 97 -18.16 12.13 14.21
CA LYS A 97 -18.54 12.40 15.60
C LYS A 97 -17.58 11.77 16.60
N ALA A 98 -17.22 10.50 16.40
CA ALA A 98 -16.25 9.82 17.26
C ALA A 98 -14.87 10.50 17.22
N GLN A 99 -14.42 10.92 16.04
CA GLN A 99 -13.16 11.64 15.89
C GLN A 99 -13.23 13.04 16.53
N GLN A 100 -14.35 13.73 16.39
CA GLN A 100 -14.56 15.04 17.01
C GLN A 100 -14.57 14.94 18.53
N GLU A 101 -15.23 13.92 19.08
CA GLU A 101 -15.21 13.66 20.53
C GLU A 101 -13.79 13.38 21.03
N LEU A 102 -13.02 12.56 20.29
CA LEU A 102 -11.62 12.31 20.61
C LEU A 102 -10.77 13.59 20.55
N ASN A 103 -10.93 14.40 19.50
CA ASN A 103 -10.22 15.67 19.34
C ASN A 103 -10.55 16.64 20.49
N ASN A 104 -11.82 16.73 20.90
CA ASN A 104 -12.24 17.55 22.03
C ASN A 104 -11.58 17.07 23.34
N LYS A 105 -11.59 15.76 23.61
CA LYS A 105 -10.92 15.17 24.78
C LYS A 105 -9.42 15.47 24.82
N VAL A 106 -8.73 15.42 23.67
CA VAL A 106 -7.30 15.75 23.56
C VAL A 106 -7.07 17.24 23.85
N VAL A 107 -7.89 18.13 23.31
CA VAL A 107 -7.80 19.58 23.55
C VAL A 107 -8.03 19.90 25.03
N GLU A 108 -9.04 19.27 25.66
CA GLU A 108 -9.31 19.42 27.08
C GLU A 108 -8.14 18.91 27.92
N ALA A 109 -7.63 17.71 27.64
CA ALA A 109 -6.45 17.17 28.31
C ALA A 109 -5.24 18.11 28.18
N TYR A 110 -5.00 18.68 27.00
CA TYR A 110 -3.92 19.64 26.78
C TYR A 110 -4.13 20.95 27.57
N LYS A 111 -5.36 21.47 27.63
CA LYS A 111 -5.70 22.62 28.49
C LYS A 111 -5.42 22.31 29.96
N HIS A 112 -5.85 21.15 30.45
CA HIS A 112 -5.59 20.72 31.82
C HIS A 112 -4.09 20.57 32.10
N LEU A 113 -3.32 19.98 31.18
CA LEU A 113 -1.87 19.89 31.29
C LEU A 113 -1.21 21.27 31.32
N LYS A 114 -1.67 22.21 30.49
CA LYS A 114 -1.16 23.58 30.46
C LYS A 114 -1.43 24.31 31.78
N VAL A 115 -2.66 24.20 32.31
CA VAL A 115 -3.02 24.78 33.61
C VAL A 115 -2.25 24.11 34.75
N LYS A 116 -2.10 22.78 34.74
CA LYS A 116 -1.30 22.05 35.73
C LYS A 116 0.16 22.46 35.69
N LYS A 117 0.74 22.62 34.50
CA LYS A 117 2.09 23.15 34.29
C LYS A 117 2.21 24.59 34.80
N GLN A 118 1.23 25.45 34.52
CA GLN A 118 1.23 26.84 34.99
C GLN A 118 1.09 26.94 36.51
N LYS A 119 0.23 26.12 37.13
CA LYS A 119 0.08 26.04 38.59
C LYS A 119 1.32 25.48 39.26
N TYR A 120 1.97 24.49 38.66
CA TYR A 120 3.27 23.97 39.11
C TYR A 120 4.37 25.03 39.01
N LEU A 121 4.46 25.74 37.87
CA LEU A 121 5.39 26.85 37.67
C LEU A 121 5.14 28.00 38.65
N GLN A 122 3.88 28.33 38.92
CA GLN A 122 3.51 29.38 39.86
C GLN A 122 3.75 28.98 41.31
N GLY A 123 3.57 27.70 41.65
CA GLY A 123 3.98 27.12 42.93
C GLY A 123 5.50 27.07 43.13
N ILE A 124 6.27 26.91 42.04
CA ILE A 124 7.73 27.08 42.06
C ILE A 124 8.10 28.55 42.31
N MET A 125 7.41 29.52 41.68
CA MET A 125 7.67 30.95 41.86
C MET A 125 7.34 31.47 43.26
N THR A 126 6.35 30.91 43.96
CA THR A 126 6.06 31.28 45.36
C THR A 126 6.97 30.57 46.38
N SER A 127 7.66 29.50 45.98
CA SER A 127 8.64 28.80 46.81
C SER A 127 10.07 29.36 46.68
N SER A 128 10.30 30.39 45.86
CA SER A 128 11.65 30.91 45.57
C SER A 128 12.25 31.82 46.65
N ARG A 129 12.04 31.50 47.93
CA ARG A 129 13.15 31.55 48.89
C ARG A 129 13.84 30.18 48.84
N MET A 130 14.81 30.04 47.93
CA MET A 130 15.72 28.90 47.69
C MET A 130 15.03 27.63 47.12
N SER A 131 15.43 27.01 46.01
CA SER A 131 16.79 26.72 45.51
C SER A 131 16.77 26.23 44.04
N ASN A 132 17.96 26.24 43.41
CA ASN A 132 18.30 25.73 42.07
C ASN A 132 17.60 24.43 41.66
N VAL A 133 16.73 24.48 40.64
CA VAL A 133 16.34 23.27 39.90
C VAL A 133 17.50 22.91 38.98
N ASN A 134 18.32 21.95 39.40
CA ASN A 134 19.34 21.31 38.57
C ASN A 134 18.62 20.50 37.48
N ILE A 135 18.37 21.13 36.33
CA ILE A 135 17.78 20.46 35.17
C ILE A 135 18.80 19.42 34.69
N ASP A 136 18.40 18.16 34.69
CA ASP A 136 19.20 17.05 34.17
C ASP A 136 19.77 17.40 32.78
N PRO A 137 21.11 17.35 32.58
CA PRO A 137 21.74 17.74 31.31
C PRO A 137 21.22 16.97 30.10
N TYR A 138 20.82 15.70 30.28
CA TYR A 138 20.26 14.90 29.19
C TYR A 138 18.90 15.44 28.75
N THR A 139 18.03 15.73 29.71
CA THR A 139 16.74 16.38 29.49
C THR A 139 16.90 17.76 28.84
N PHE A 140 17.94 18.52 29.23
CA PHE A 140 18.26 19.80 28.59
C PHE A 140 18.60 19.64 27.10
N VAL A 141 19.56 18.76 26.76
CA VAL A 141 20.00 18.56 25.37
C VAL A 141 18.86 18.03 24.49
N THR A 142 18.13 17.03 24.99
CA THR A 142 17.04 16.39 24.23
C THR A 142 15.84 17.31 24.03
N ASN A 143 15.45 18.09 25.04
CA ASN A 143 14.36 19.04 24.88
C ASN A 143 14.75 20.19 23.97
N LEU A 144 15.98 20.71 24.08
CA LEU A 144 16.45 21.82 23.28
C LEU A 144 16.48 21.44 21.78
N THR A 145 17.08 20.29 21.46
CA THR A 145 17.20 19.79 20.08
C THR A 145 15.85 19.43 19.45
N LYS A 146 14.85 19.00 20.24
CA LYS A 146 13.49 18.72 19.77
C LYS A 146 12.62 19.97 19.61
N SER A 147 12.79 20.97 20.48
CA SER A 147 11.92 22.15 20.51
C SER A 147 12.42 23.29 19.64
N THR A 148 13.72 23.34 19.35
CA THR A 148 14.33 24.40 18.54
C THR A 148 14.77 23.81 17.20
N PRO A 149 14.33 24.38 16.05
CA PRO A 149 14.66 23.85 14.73
C PRO A 149 16.16 23.73 14.44
N VAL A 150 16.97 24.71 14.85
CA VAL A 150 18.43 24.66 14.69
C VAL A 150 19.12 24.94 16.02
N VAL A 151 19.99 24.02 16.44
CA VAL A 151 20.77 24.12 17.68
C VAL A 151 22.24 23.86 17.38
N VAL A 152 23.12 24.73 17.88
CA VAL A 152 24.57 24.60 17.76
C VAL A 152 25.18 24.52 19.15
N PHE A 153 25.71 23.36 19.51
CA PHE A 153 26.58 23.25 20.68
C PHE A 153 27.99 23.68 20.29
N SER A 154 28.52 24.67 20.99
CA SER A 154 29.69 25.45 20.61
C SER A 154 30.62 25.66 21.82
N LYS A 155 31.82 26.18 21.56
CA LYS A 155 32.61 26.90 22.55
C LYS A 155 33.04 28.25 22.00
N SER A 156 33.01 29.29 22.83
CA SER A 156 33.22 30.69 22.40
C SER A 156 34.55 30.91 21.68
N TYR A 157 35.60 30.24 22.16
CA TYR A 157 36.97 30.33 21.64
C TYR A 157 37.25 29.43 20.43
N CYS A 158 36.37 28.49 20.09
CA CYS A 158 36.68 27.45 19.11
C CYS A 158 36.59 27.96 17.64
N PRO A 159 37.66 27.86 16.84
CA PRO A 159 37.65 28.32 15.45
C PRO A 159 36.70 27.51 14.56
N TYR A 160 36.57 26.20 14.79
CA TYR A 160 35.62 25.34 14.05
C TYR A 160 34.16 25.72 14.33
N CYS A 161 33.85 26.11 15.56
CA CYS A 161 32.52 26.63 15.90
C CYS A 161 32.20 27.93 15.15
N LYS A 162 33.19 28.83 15.00
CA LYS A 162 33.02 30.06 14.20
C LYS A 162 32.71 29.74 12.74
N ASN A 163 33.37 28.75 12.15
CA ASN A 163 33.10 28.31 10.78
C ASN A 163 31.67 27.78 10.60
N ALA A 164 31.21 26.90 11.50
CA ALA A 164 29.84 26.38 11.47
C ALA A 164 28.79 27.48 11.63
N LYS A 165 28.99 28.41 12.59
CA LYS A 165 28.11 29.58 12.78
C LYS A 165 28.04 30.46 11.54
N ARG A 166 29.19 30.73 10.91
CA ARG A 166 29.25 31.50 9.66
C ARG A 166 28.48 30.82 8.53
N ALA A 167 28.63 29.51 8.37
CA ALA A 167 27.88 28.74 7.38
C ALA A 167 26.36 28.83 7.59
N LEU A 168 25.89 28.83 8.84
CA LEU A 168 24.47 28.95 9.18
C LEU A 168 23.96 30.40 9.03
N SER A 169 24.81 31.40 9.31
CA SER A 169 24.41 32.82 9.24
C SER A 169 24.03 33.30 7.83
N THR A 170 24.44 32.58 6.78
CA THR A 170 24.08 32.95 5.39
C THR A 170 22.59 32.82 5.10
N PHE A 171 21.84 32.05 5.91
CA PHE A 171 20.43 31.72 5.67
C PHE A 171 19.43 32.65 6.39
N ARG A 172 19.87 33.73 7.04
CA ARG A 172 19.03 34.75 7.71
C ARG A 172 17.80 34.17 8.45
N MET A 173 18.06 33.26 9.39
CA MET A 173 17.01 32.67 10.23
C MET A 173 16.54 33.66 11.30
N ARG A 174 15.29 33.52 11.76
CA ARG A 174 14.81 34.23 12.94
C ARG A 174 15.46 33.70 14.21
N ASP A 175 15.69 34.58 15.18
CA ASP A 175 16.36 34.26 16.46
C ASP A 175 15.65 33.18 17.28
N ASP A 176 14.33 33.03 17.13
CA ASP A 176 13.57 31.99 17.85
C ASP A 176 13.74 30.58 17.26
N LEU A 177 14.24 30.47 16.03
CA LEU A 177 14.43 29.19 15.33
C LEU A 177 15.88 28.69 15.38
N TYR A 178 16.80 29.52 15.88
CA TYR A 178 18.24 29.29 15.90
C TYR A 178 18.82 29.55 17.29
N LYS A 179 19.43 28.54 17.91
CA LYS A 179 20.10 28.69 19.22
C LYS A 179 21.54 28.19 19.21
N ILE A 180 22.41 28.99 19.82
CA ILE A 180 23.80 28.62 20.12
C ILE A 180 23.90 28.37 21.62
N ILE A 181 24.50 27.26 22.01
CA ILE A 181 24.84 26.94 23.40
C ILE A 181 26.36 26.91 23.51
N GLU A 182 26.93 27.91 24.19
CA GLU A 182 28.36 27.94 24.52
C GLU A 182 28.59 27.06 25.75
N LEU A 183 29.24 25.92 25.54
CA LEU A 183 29.46 24.94 26.60
C LEU A 183 30.53 25.39 27.61
N ASP A 184 31.48 26.22 27.18
CA ASP A 184 32.52 26.78 28.06
C ASP A 184 31.98 27.77 29.10
N GLU A 185 30.77 28.29 28.90
CA GLU A 185 30.07 29.18 29.84
C GLU A 185 29.14 28.41 30.81
N ARG A 186 29.22 27.07 30.82
CA ARG A 186 28.34 26.20 31.62
C ARG A 186 29.11 25.29 32.57
N GLU A 187 28.61 25.16 33.78
CA GLU A 187 29.16 24.25 34.80
C GLU A 187 28.97 22.76 34.45
N ASP A 188 27.95 22.43 33.65
CA ASP A 188 27.63 21.06 33.22
C ASP A 188 28.20 20.69 31.84
N CYS A 189 29.19 21.45 31.35
CA CYS A 189 29.86 21.25 30.06
C CYS A 189 30.22 19.79 29.79
N ASP A 190 30.96 19.15 30.70
CA ASP A 190 31.45 17.79 30.50
C ASP A 190 30.31 16.78 30.36
N LYS A 191 29.27 16.90 31.18
CA LYS A 191 28.08 16.04 31.11
C LYS A 191 27.38 16.20 29.77
N ILE A 192 27.19 17.43 29.30
CA ILE A 192 26.60 17.70 27.98
C ILE A 192 27.46 17.10 26.87
N GLN A 193 28.78 17.23 26.94
CA GLN A 193 29.69 16.65 25.96
C GLN A 193 29.61 15.11 25.92
N ASP A 194 29.46 14.44 27.06
CA ASP A 194 29.23 12.98 27.12
C ASP A 194 27.88 12.58 26.53
N ILE A 195 26.83 13.37 26.75
CA ILE A 195 25.52 13.16 26.11
C ILE A 195 25.61 13.36 24.60
N LEU A 196 26.34 14.37 24.13
CA LEU A 196 26.57 14.58 22.70
C LEU A 196 27.34 13.41 22.07
N LEU A 197 28.31 12.82 22.79
CA LEU A 197 28.97 11.60 22.35
C LEU A 197 27.98 10.45 22.18
N GLN A 198 27.08 10.25 23.16
CA GLN A 198 26.05 9.20 23.08
C GLN A 198 25.06 9.43 21.93
N LEU A 199 24.62 10.67 21.70
CA LEU A 199 23.61 11.00 20.70
C LEU A 199 24.16 11.10 19.27
N THR A 200 25.42 11.51 19.12
CA THR A 200 25.98 11.90 17.81
C THR A 200 27.23 11.10 17.41
N GLY A 201 27.77 10.29 18.32
CA GLY A 201 29.01 9.55 18.12
C GLY A 201 30.28 10.38 18.34
N ALA A 202 30.18 11.67 18.68
CA ALA A 202 31.34 12.52 18.92
C ALA A 202 31.14 13.50 20.10
N ARG A 203 32.20 13.64 20.92
CA ARG A 203 32.25 14.58 22.06
C ARG A 203 32.62 16.02 21.65
N SER A 204 33.19 16.18 20.46
CA SER A 204 33.78 17.44 19.98
C SER A 204 32.74 18.49 19.57
N VAL A 205 33.01 19.76 19.90
CA VAL A 205 32.29 20.90 19.33
C VAL A 205 32.91 21.35 18.00
N PRO A 206 32.13 21.93 17.06
CA PRO A 206 30.68 22.11 17.15
C PRO A 206 29.92 20.79 16.95
N ARG A 207 28.72 20.69 17.53
CA ARG A 207 27.69 19.71 17.14
C ARG A 207 26.45 20.50 16.68
N VAL A 208 26.08 20.34 15.41
CA VAL A 208 24.95 21.04 14.81
C VAL A 208 23.77 20.10 14.67
N PHE A 209 22.60 20.54 15.15
CA PHE A 209 21.33 19.84 15.02
C PHE A 209 20.37 20.67 14.18
N ILE A 210 19.69 20.01 13.24
CA ILE A 210 18.63 20.61 12.40
C ILE A 210 17.44 19.66 12.40
N GLY A 211 16.25 20.17 12.75
CA GLY A 211 15.03 19.36 12.84
C GLY A 211 15.15 18.19 13.84
N GLY A 212 15.90 18.39 14.93
CA GLY A 212 16.16 17.37 15.95
C GLY A 212 17.19 16.29 15.56
N LYS A 213 17.81 16.35 14.38
CA LYS A 213 18.84 15.41 13.93
C LYS A 213 20.21 16.08 13.93
N CYS A 214 21.25 15.37 14.40
CA CYS A 214 22.61 15.86 14.29
C CYS A 214 23.10 15.72 12.84
N ILE A 215 23.61 16.81 12.26
CA ILE A 215 24.19 16.82 10.92
C ILE A 215 25.72 16.67 10.94
N GLY A 216 26.33 16.78 12.12
CA GLY A 216 27.76 16.62 12.34
C GLY A 216 28.45 17.86 12.92
N GLY A 217 29.71 18.05 12.54
CA GLY A 217 30.61 19.11 12.99
C GLY A 217 30.77 20.26 12.01
N SER A 218 31.90 20.96 12.13
CA SER A 218 32.22 22.11 11.26
C SER A 218 32.32 21.67 9.81
N ASP A 219 33.10 20.63 9.53
CA ASP A 219 33.36 20.18 8.16
C ASP A 219 32.08 19.66 7.50
N ASP A 220 31.26 18.90 8.23
CA ASP A 220 29.96 18.43 7.76
C ASP A 220 29.01 19.59 7.43
N THR A 221 28.99 20.62 8.29
CA THR A 221 28.13 21.80 8.11
C THR A 221 28.59 22.65 6.93
N VAL A 222 29.90 22.88 6.78
CA VAL A 222 30.47 23.64 5.66
C VAL A 222 30.32 22.87 4.34
N ALA A 223 30.50 21.55 4.36
CA ALA A 223 30.25 20.70 3.19
C ALA A 223 28.77 20.76 2.78
N ALA A 224 27.85 20.62 3.75
CA ALA A 224 26.40 20.74 3.53
C ALA A 224 25.99 22.11 2.96
N GLN A 225 26.70 23.18 3.35
CA GLN A 225 26.46 24.51 2.78
C GLN A 225 26.86 24.55 1.30
N LYS A 226 28.03 24.01 0.97
CA LYS A 226 28.59 24.03 -0.39
C LYS A 226 27.80 23.16 -1.37
N ASP A 227 27.31 22.01 -0.91
CA ASP A 227 26.55 21.05 -1.74
C ASP A 227 25.03 21.37 -1.81
N GLY A 228 24.56 22.41 -1.12
CA GLY A 228 23.16 22.84 -1.07
C GLY A 228 22.27 22.01 -0.14
N ARG A 229 22.79 20.93 0.49
CA ARG A 229 22.03 20.09 1.42
C ARG A 229 21.57 20.85 2.66
N LEU A 230 22.37 21.81 3.12
CA LEU A 230 22.05 22.61 4.30
C LEU A 230 20.77 23.43 4.08
N GLU A 231 20.60 24.04 2.91
CA GLU A 231 19.38 24.78 2.55
C GLU A 231 18.15 23.87 2.59
N LYS A 232 18.26 22.66 2.04
CA LYS A 232 17.19 21.66 2.04
C LYS A 232 16.77 21.28 3.47
N LEU A 233 17.74 20.99 4.33
CA LEU A 233 17.50 20.63 5.73
C LEU A 233 16.82 21.76 6.51
N LEU A 234 17.21 23.01 6.25
CA LEU A 234 16.59 24.19 6.86
C LEU A 234 15.15 24.41 6.39
N LYS A 235 14.86 24.17 5.10
CA LYS A 235 13.48 24.20 4.56
C LYS A 235 12.61 23.12 5.20
N GLU A 236 13.11 21.89 5.30
CA GLU A 236 12.41 20.78 5.96
C GLU A 236 12.15 21.05 7.44
N ALA A 237 13.06 21.75 8.12
CA ALA A 237 12.90 22.18 9.51
C ALA A 237 12.01 23.44 9.69
N GLY A 238 11.49 24.02 8.61
CA GLY A 238 10.60 25.18 8.64
C GLY A 238 11.29 26.51 9.00
N THR A 239 12.61 26.62 8.85
CA THR A 239 13.37 27.80 9.25
C THR A 239 13.60 28.82 8.14
N SER A 240 13.47 28.40 6.88
CA SER A 240 13.63 29.23 5.70
C SER A 240 12.28 29.57 5.09
N ARG A 241 11.85 30.83 5.19
CA ARG A 241 10.84 31.43 4.29
C ARG A 241 11.56 32.35 3.32
N PHE A 242 11.59 31.98 2.04
CA PHE A 242 11.90 32.91 0.96
C PHE A 242 10.58 33.51 0.47
#